data_AF-A0A7S7TUL7-F1
#
_entry.id   AF-A0A7S7TUL7-F1
#
_cell.length_a   1.000
_cell.length_b   1.000
_cell.length_c   1.000
_cell.angle_alpha   90.00
_cell.angle_beta   90.00
_cell.angle_gamma   90.00
#
_symmetry.space_group_name_H-M   'P 1'
#
loop_
_entity.id
_entity.type
_entity.pdbx_description
1 polymer ?
#
loop_
_entity_poly.entity_id
_entity_poly.type
_entity_poly.pdbx_seq_one_letter_code
_entity_poly.pdbx_strand_id
1 'polypeptide(L)' 'MTKEQELNAECAQEARRQAALLPPGPVRDALLEKARQYELASKTDLHHNAKEPPLGYALRLR' A
#
# COMPACT_ATOMS: atom_id res chain seq x y z
N MET A 1 12.16 -7.73 2.81
CA MET A 1 11.21 -7.25 1.80
C MET A 1 10.47 -8.47 1.30
N THR A 2 9.15 -8.50 1.41
CA THR A 2 8.34 -9.57 0.79
C THR A 2 8.20 -9.27 -0.70
N LYS A 3 8.07 -10.30 -1.54
CA LYS A 3 7.94 -10.14 -3.00
C LYS A 3 6.79 -9.19 -3.39
N GLU A 4 5.73 -9.16 -2.58
CA GLU A 4 4.57 -8.27 -2.77
C GLU A 4 4.91 -6.79 -2.55
N GLN A 5 5.84 -6.48 -1.64
CA GLN A 5 6.31 -5.10 -1.46
C GLN A 5 7.15 -4.61 -2.62
N GLU A 6 7.96 -5.49 -3.21
CA GLU A 6 8.77 -5.19 -4.39
C GLU A 6 7.85 -4.90 -5.59
N LEU A 7 6.85 -5.75 -5.84
CA LEU A 7 5.85 -5.53 -6.89
C LEU A 7 5.06 -4.22 -6.69
N ASN A 8 4.65 -3.92 -5.45
CA ASN A 8 3.96 -2.67 -5.16
C ASN A 8 4.86 -1.44 -5.36
N ALA A 9 6.15 -1.54 -5.01
CA ALA A 9 7.11 -0.47 -5.24
C ALA A 9 7.36 -0.25 -6.74
N GLU A 10 7.48 -1.31 -7.53
CA GLU A 10 7.62 -1.25 -8.98
C GLU A 10 6.38 -0.62 -9.65
N CYS A 11 5.18 -1.02 -9.24
CA CYS A 11 3.92 -0.43 -9.72
C CYS A 11 3.79 1.06 -9.36
N ALA A 12 4.20 1.45 -8.15
CA ALA A 12 4.21 2.86 -7.75
C ALA A 12 5.17 3.68 -8.61
N GLN A 13 6.35 3.12 -8.91
CA GLN A 13 7.35 3.79 -9.74
C GLN A 13 6.90 3.93 -11.20
N GLU A 14 6.27 2.89 -11.77
CA GLU A 14 5.70 2.94 -13.12
C GLU A 14 4.62 4.02 -13.23
N ALA A 15 3.69 4.06 -12.28
CA ALA A 15 2.63 5.08 -12.27
C ALA A 15 3.20 6.51 -12.17
N ARG A 16 4.31 6.70 -11.44
CA ARG A 16 5.04 7.98 -11.39
C ARG A 16 5.72 8.32 -12.72
N ARG A 17 6.33 7.35 -13.38
CA ARG A 17 6.93 7.55 -14.72
C ARG A 17 5.88 7.99 -15.73
N GLN A 18 4.73 7.32 -15.73
CA GLN A 18 3.60 7.67 -16.60
C GLN A 18 3.07 9.07 -16.28
N ALA A 19 2.91 9.41 -15.00
CA ALA A 19 2.50 10.75 -14.59
C ALA A 19 3.51 11.85 -15.00
N ALA A 20 4.81 11.56 -14.95
CA ALA A 20 5.86 12.51 -15.33
C ALA A 20 5.85 12.86 -16.83
N LEU A 21 5.34 11.96 -17.69
CA LEU A 21 5.20 12.19 -19.12
C LEU A 21 3.93 12.99 -19.48
N LEU A 22 3.03 13.20 -18.52
CA LEU A 22 1.77 13.89 -18.75
C LEU A 22 1.81 15.33 -18.27
N PRO A 23 1.15 16.26 -18.99
CA PRO A 23 0.96 17.61 -18.50
C PRO A 23 0.09 17.60 -17.23
N PRO A 24 0.13 18.68 -16.43
CA PRO A 24 -0.79 18.87 -15.30
C PRO A 24 -2.24 18.67 -15.72
N GLY A 25 -2.96 17.81 -15.00
CA GLY A 25 -4.34 17.51 -15.30
C GLY A 25 -4.85 16.26 -14.58
N PRO A 26 -6.15 15.97 -14.70
CA PRO A 26 -6.82 14.92 -13.93
C PRO A 26 -6.23 13.52 -14.19
N VAL A 27 -5.73 13.26 -15.39
CA VAL A 27 -5.10 11.98 -15.74
C VAL A 27 -3.77 11.79 -15.00
N ARG A 28 -2.97 12.86 -14.92
CA ARG A 28 -1.71 12.85 -14.15
C ARG A 28 -1.98 12.65 -12.68
N ASP A 29 -2.97 13.36 -12.14
CA ASP A 29 -3.31 13.32 -10.72
C ASP A 29 -3.86 11.94 -10.33
N ALA A 30 -4.66 11.30 -11.19
CA ALA A 30 -5.11 9.92 -11.00
C ALA A 30 -3.97 8.90 -10.96
N LEU A 31 -2.95 9.06 -11.82
CA LEU A 31 -1.76 8.19 -11.80
C LEU A 31 -0.90 8.40 -10.54
N LEU A 32 -0.76 9.65 -10.09
CA LEU A 32 -0.07 9.96 -8.83
C LEU A 32 -0.82 9.40 -7.62
N GLU A 33 -2.15 9.45 -7.63
CA GLU A 33 -2.98 8.85 -6.59
C GLU A 33 -2.82 7.33 -6.55
N LYS A 34 -2.86 6.65 -7.69
CA LYS A 34 -2.56 5.21 -7.79
C LYS A 34 -1.18 4.88 -7.23
N ALA A 35 -0.15 5.67 -7.58
CA ALA A 35 1.20 5.46 -7.04
C ALA A 35 1.23 5.53 -5.51
N ARG A 36 0.52 6.50 -4.90
CA ARG A 36 0.40 6.60 -3.44
C ARG A 36 -0.33 5.41 -2.83
N GLN A 37 -1.36 4.89 -3.49
CA GLN A 37 -2.10 3.72 -3.01
C GLN A 37 -1.21 2.47 -2.97
N TYR A 38 -0.36 2.25 -3.98
CA TYR A 38 0.61 1.15 -3.95
C TYR A 38 1.66 1.29 -2.83
N GLU A 39 2.15 2.51 -2.58
CA GLU A 39 3.05 2.78 -1.46
C GLU A 39 2.37 2.59 -0.10
N LEU A 40 1.10 2.97 0.02
CA LEU A 40 0.31 2.76 1.24
C LEU A 40 0.08 1.27 1.47
N ALA A 41 -0.29 0.52 0.44
CA ALA A 41 -0.49 -0.93 0.50
C ALA A 41 0.78 -1.64 1.00
N SER A 42 1.95 -1.26 0.47
CA SER A 42 3.26 -1.79 0.89
C SER A 42 3.58 -1.51 2.37
N LYS A 43 3.10 -0.39 2.92
CA LYS A 43 3.22 -0.05 4.35
C LYS A 43 2.18 -0.75 5.22
N THR A 44 0.94 -0.90 4.73
CA THR A 44 -0.11 -1.58 5.48
C THR A 44 0.11 -3.08 5.57
N ASP A 45 0.79 -3.70 4.61
CA ASP A 45 1.23 -5.10 4.70
C ASP A 45 2.23 -5.33 5.85
N LEU A 46 3.14 -4.37 6.08
CA LEU A 46 4.00 -4.37 7.27
C LEU A 46 3.19 -4.25 8.56
N HIS A 47 2.07 -3.50 8.54
CA HIS A 47 1.23 -3.28 9.71
C HIS A 47 0.22 -4.41 9.97
N HIS A 48 -0.22 -5.17 8.96
CA HIS A 48 -1.09 -6.33 9.17
C HIS A 48 -0.36 -7.49 9.84
N ASN A 49 0.97 -7.55 9.75
CA ASN A 49 1.77 -8.48 10.53
C ASN A 49 2.09 -7.98 11.96
N ALA A 50 1.67 -6.76 12.32
CA ALA A 50 1.90 -6.16 13.64
C ALA A 50 0.61 -5.80 14.38
N LYS A 51 -0.53 -6.38 13.97
CA LYS A 51 -1.81 -6.19 14.65
C LYS A 51 -2.58 -7.51 14.80
N GLU A 52 -1.96 -8.47 15.48
CA GLU A 52 -2.74 -9.32 16.38
C GLU A 52 -3.07 -8.45 17.60
N PRO A 53 -4.32 -7.98 17.79
CA PRO A 53 -4.74 -7.59 19.13
C PRO A 53 -4.67 -8.87 19.99
N PRO A 54 -4.02 -8.89 21.17
CA PRO A 54 -4.19 -9.99 22.09
C PRO A 54 -5.67 -9.97 22.49
N LEU A 55 -6.47 -10.86 21.90
CA LEU A 55 -7.85 -11.07 22.29
C LEU A 55 -7.84 -11.70 23.69
N GLY A 56 -7.67 -10.84 24.69
CA GLY A 56 -7.83 -11.11 26.11
C GLY A 56 -9.29 -11.36 26.48
N TYR A 57 -9.99 -12.24 25.77
CA TYR A 57 -11.33 -12.67 26.10
C TYR A 57 -11.56 -14.13 25.70
N ALA A 58 -11.00 -15.06 26.47
CA ALA A 58 -11.51 -16.43 26.54
C ALA A 58 -11.29 -17.06 27.93
N LEU A 59 -11.47 -16.29 29.01
CA LEU A 59 -11.90 -16.87 30.29
C LEU A 59 -13.40 -17.18 30.17
N ARG A 60 -13.71 -18.37 29.67
CA ARG A 60 -14.99 -19.01 29.94
C ARG A 60 -14.73 -20.36 30.61
N LEU A 61 -14.35 -20.26 31.89
CA LEU A 61 -14.56 -21.34 32.85
C LEU A 61 -16.07 -21.51 33.03
N ARG A 62 -16.62 -22.58 32.47
CA ARG A 62 -17.73 -23.30 33.10
C ARG A 62 -17.83 -24.72 32.58
#